data_AF-A0A401RNL3-F1
#
_entry.id   AF-A0A401RNL3-F1
#
_cell.length_a   1.000
_cell.length_b   1.000
_cell.length_c   1.000
_cell.angle_alpha   90.00
_cell.angle_beta   90.00
_cell.angle_gamma   90.00
#
_symmetry.space_group_name_H-M   'P 1'
#
loop_
_entity.id
_entity.type
_entity.pdbx_description
1 polymer ?
#
loop_
_entity_poly.entity_id
_entity_poly.type
_entity_poly.pdbx_seq_one_letter_code
_entity_poly.pdbx_strand_id
1 'polypeptide(L)'
;PGFAHRKNLIQHVMQSYHRMMGNNAVRNFRVTYKRHVLTMDDLSTLYGQNWLNDQVMNMYGDLVMDTVPDKVHFFNSFFYDKLRTKGYDGVKRWTKNVDIFNKDLLLIPIHLEVHWSLISVDVREKTITYFDSQRTLNRRCPKNVARQNNDSDCGAFVLQFCKCLALGQPFSFTQQDMPKLRRQIYKELCNCKLTV
;
A
#
# COMPACT_ATOMS: atom_id res chain seq x y z
N PRO A 1 8.75 -21.82 12.94
CA PRO A 1 9.40 -22.17 11.65
C PRO A 1 10.36 -21.05 11.19
N GLY A 2 11.63 -21.39 10.93
CA GLY A 2 12.71 -20.43 10.67
C GLY A 2 12.61 -19.67 9.32
N PHE A 3 13.31 -18.53 9.24
CA PHE A 3 13.33 -17.60 8.11
C PHE A 3 13.61 -18.25 6.74
N ALA A 4 14.51 -19.23 6.69
CA ALA A 4 14.87 -19.94 5.46
C ALA A 4 13.70 -20.76 4.87
N HIS A 5 12.88 -21.37 5.74
CA HIS A 5 11.71 -22.16 5.31
C HIS A 5 10.63 -21.27 4.69
N ARG A 6 10.40 -20.07 5.27
CA ARG A 6 9.50 -19.06 4.71
C ARG A 6 9.95 -18.61 3.31
N LYS A 7 11.25 -18.35 3.11
CA LYS A 7 11.79 -17.88 1.82
C LYS A 7 11.57 -18.87 0.68
N ASN A 8 11.82 -20.16 0.93
CA ASN A 8 11.58 -21.22 -0.06
C ASN A 8 10.09 -21.39 -0.36
N LEU A 9 9.23 -21.32 0.67
CA LEU A 9 7.78 -21.38 0.49
C LEU A 9 7.25 -20.19 -0.33
N ILE A 10 7.70 -18.97 -0.04
CA ILE A 10 7.36 -17.75 -0.78
C ILE A 10 7.72 -17.90 -2.26
N GLN A 11 8.96 -18.36 -2.55
CA GLN A 11 9.42 -18.54 -3.93
C GLN A 11 8.65 -19.66 -4.66
N HIS A 12 8.34 -20.77 -3.97
CA HIS A 12 7.56 -21.86 -4.52
C HIS A 12 6.12 -21.42 -4.82
N VAL A 13 5.46 -20.74 -3.86
CA VAL A 13 4.08 -20.21 -4.01
C VAL A 13 4.00 -19.19 -5.15
N MET A 14 4.99 -18.28 -5.28
CA MET A 14 5.04 -17.33 -6.40
C MET A 14 5.12 -18.01 -7.78
N GLN A 15 5.81 -19.15 -7.88
CA GLN A 15 5.99 -19.87 -9.15
C GLN A 15 4.84 -20.85 -9.48
N SER A 16 3.98 -21.14 -8.50
CA SER A 16 3.02 -22.22 -8.57
C SER A 16 1.57 -21.82 -8.34
N TYR A 17 1.27 -20.55 -8.00
CA TYR A 17 -0.10 -20.05 -7.82
C TYR A 17 -1.03 -20.37 -9.01
N HIS A 18 -0.57 -20.20 -10.26
CA HIS A 18 -1.37 -20.57 -11.45
C HIS A 18 -1.51 -22.09 -11.66
N ARG A 19 -0.56 -22.89 -11.15
CA ARG A 19 -0.50 -24.35 -11.34
C ARG A 19 -1.17 -25.13 -10.22
N MET A 20 -1.39 -24.52 -9.05
CA MET A 20 -1.79 -25.21 -7.81
C MET A 20 -3.12 -24.69 -7.23
N MET A 21 -3.97 -24.03 -8.04
CA MET A 21 -5.35 -23.73 -7.67
C MET A 21 -6.04 -25.04 -7.24
N GLY A 22 -6.21 -25.24 -5.92
CA GLY A 22 -6.76 -26.46 -5.33
C GLY A 22 -5.89 -27.18 -4.28
N ASN A 23 -4.62 -26.79 -4.07
CA ASN A 23 -3.77 -27.43 -3.06
C ASN A 23 -4.03 -26.88 -1.64
N ASN A 24 -4.25 -27.78 -0.66
CA ASN A 24 -4.52 -27.43 0.74
C ASN A 24 -3.41 -26.61 1.40
N ALA A 25 -2.15 -26.79 0.99
CA ALA A 25 -1.03 -25.98 1.51
C ALA A 25 -1.14 -24.50 1.10
N VAL A 26 -1.67 -24.21 -0.09
CA VAL A 26 -1.90 -22.85 -0.59
C VAL A 26 -3.11 -22.23 0.11
N ARG A 27 -4.20 -23.00 0.32
CA ARG A 27 -5.40 -22.52 1.01
C ARG A 27 -5.14 -22.10 2.47
N ASN A 28 -4.20 -22.75 3.15
CA ASN A 28 -3.87 -22.46 4.55
C ASN A 28 -2.74 -21.44 4.71
N PHE A 29 -2.11 -20.98 3.64
CA PHE A 29 -1.03 -20.02 3.73
C PHE A 29 -1.55 -18.65 4.21
N ARG A 30 -0.90 -18.11 5.24
CA ARG A 30 -1.23 -16.82 5.84
C ARG A 30 0.03 -16.06 6.21
N VAL A 31 -0.02 -14.74 6.01
CA VAL A 31 0.98 -13.81 6.53
C VAL A 31 0.32 -12.95 7.59
N THR A 32 0.77 -13.07 8.83
CA THR A 32 0.28 -12.26 9.94
C THR A 32 1.27 -11.15 10.25
N TYR A 33 0.76 -9.92 10.34
CA TYR A 33 1.52 -8.76 10.80
C TYR A 33 0.62 -7.81 11.59
N LYS A 34 0.95 -7.58 12.87
CA LYS A 34 0.08 -6.86 13.81
C LYS A 34 -1.34 -7.45 13.77
N ARG A 35 -2.33 -6.62 13.42
CA ARG A 35 -3.74 -6.99 13.27
C ARG A 35 -4.11 -7.55 11.89
N HIS A 36 -3.18 -7.54 10.94
CA HIS A 36 -3.42 -7.95 9.57
C HIS A 36 -3.14 -9.44 9.40
N VAL A 37 -3.99 -10.11 8.63
CA VAL A 37 -3.80 -11.49 8.18
C VAL A 37 -4.07 -11.52 6.69
N LEU A 38 -3.01 -11.62 5.89
CA LEU A 38 -3.12 -11.79 4.44
C LEU A 38 -3.22 -13.27 4.11
N THR A 39 -4.24 -13.62 3.35
CA THR A 39 -4.41 -14.93 2.72
C THR A 39 -3.74 -14.95 1.35
N MET A 40 -3.79 -16.11 0.69
CA MET A 40 -3.38 -16.20 -0.71
C MET A 40 -4.28 -15.40 -1.65
N ASP A 41 -5.55 -15.21 -1.32
CA ASP A 41 -6.45 -14.39 -2.14
C ASP A 41 -6.00 -12.93 -2.11
N ASP A 42 -5.65 -12.41 -0.92
CA ASP A 42 -5.10 -11.06 -0.79
C ASP A 42 -3.78 -10.91 -1.55
N LEU A 43 -2.84 -11.85 -1.35
CA LEU A 43 -1.53 -11.78 -1.98
C LEU A 43 -1.59 -11.99 -3.51
N SER A 44 -2.60 -12.69 -4.01
CA SER A 44 -2.82 -12.89 -5.45
C SER A 44 -3.14 -11.59 -6.18
N THR A 45 -3.64 -10.57 -5.47
CA THR A 45 -3.88 -9.23 -6.04
C THR A 45 -2.59 -8.57 -6.54
N LEU A 46 -1.43 -8.99 -6.02
CA LEU A 46 -0.11 -8.52 -6.46
C LEU A 46 0.40 -9.25 -7.71
N TYR A 47 -0.28 -10.29 -8.18
CA TYR A 47 0.13 -11.02 -9.38
C TYR A 47 -0.48 -10.41 -10.63
N GLY A 48 0.32 -10.32 -11.71
CA GLY A 48 -0.17 -9.86 -13.02
C GLY A 48 -0.80 -8.47 -12.97
N GLN A 49 -1.96 -8.35 -13.62
CA GLN A 49 -2.77 -7.13 -13.71
C GLN A 49 -3.98 -7.16 -12.77
N ASN A 50 -3.86 -7.84 -11.62
CA ASN A 50 -4.92 -7.85 -10.62
C ASN A 50 -4.97 -6.53 -9.84
N TRP A 51 -6.16 -6.15 -9.37
CA TRP A 51 -6.36 -4.95 -8.58
C TRP A 51 -6.03 -5.22 -7.12
N LEU A 52 -5.25 -4.33 -6.49
CA LEU A 52 -4.94 -4.45 -5.07
C LEU A 52 -6.19 -4.23 -4.23
N ASN A 53 -6.28 -4.99 -3.14
CA ASN A 53 -7.37 -4.86 -2.18
C ASN A 53 -6.94 -4.08 -0.92
N ASP A 54 -7.93 -3.77 -0.07
CA ASP A 54 -7.73 -3.04 1.18
C ASP A 54 -6.78 -3.76 2.14
N GLN A 55 -6.75 -5.10 2.18
CA GLN A 55 -5.88 -5.84 3.11
C GLN A 55 -4.40 -5.63 2.77
N VAL A 56 -4.05 -5.72 1.49
CA VAL A 56 -2.70 -5.43 0.98
C VAL A 56 -2.32 -3.97 1.25
N MET A 57 -3.21 -3.03 0.90
CA MET A 57 -2.99 -1.60 1.11
C MET A 57 -2.69 -1.27 2.58
N ASN A 58 -3.54 -1.78 3.48
CA ASN A 58 -3.49 -1.45 4.90
C ASN A 58 -2.31 -2.12 5.62
N MET A 59 -2.02 -3.40 5.31
CA MET A 59 -0.85 -4.05 5.89
C MET A 59 0.46 -3.39 5.42
N TYR A 60 0.55 -2.99 4.15
CA TYR A 60 1.72 -2.28 3.65
C TYR A 60 1.89 -0.90 4.31
N GLY A 61 0.78 -0.19 4.55
CA GLY A 61 0.77 1.06 5.31
C GLY A 61 1.36 0.90 6.72
N ASP A 62 1.04 -0.19 7.42
CA ASP A 62 1.65 -0.52 8.72
C ASP A 62 3.16 -0.77 8.60
N LEU A 63 3.64 -1.43 7.52
CA LEU A 63 5.09 -1.59 7.27
C LEU A 63 5.79 -0.25 7.03
N VAL A 64 5.16 0.66 6.30
CA VAL A 64 5.67 2.02 6.07
C VAL A 64 5.80 2.77 7.39
N MET A 65 4.75 2.77 8.23
CA MET A 65 4.80 3.41 9.54
C MET A 65 5.90 2.82 10.44
N ASP A 66 6.08 1.50 10.48
CA ASP A 66 7.12 0.91 11.33
C ASP A 66 8.55 1.15 10.81
N THR A 67 8.70 1.44 9.52
CA THR A 67 10.01 1.76 8.94
C THR A 67 10.45 3.19 9.28
N VAL A 68 9.50 4.12 9.40
CA VAL A 68 9.75 5.53 9.73
C VAL A 68 8.76 6.05 10.79
N PRO A 69 8.77 5.47 12.01
CA PRO A 69 7.71 5.65 13.00
C PRO A 69 7.51 7.09 13.43
N ASP A 70 8.57 7.90 13.44
CA ASP A 70 8.50 9.31 13.86
C ASP A 70 8.05 10.25 12.75
N LYS A 71 8.14 9.82 11.47
CA LYS A 71 7.91 10.70 10.31
C LYS A 71 6.51 10.58 9.72
N VAL A 72 5.97 9.36 9.65
CA VAL A 72 4.76 9.10 8.86
C VAL A 72 3.63 8.58 9.75
N HIS A 73 2.43 9.08 9.53
CA HIS A 73 1.20 8.38 9.90
C HIS A 73 0.44 7.98 8.63
N PHE A 74 0.19 6.67 8.48
CA PHE A 74 -0.59 6.12 7.39
C PHE A 74 -1.99 5.78 7.90
N PHE A 75 -3.01 6.42 7.32
CA PHE A 75 -4.39 6.07 7.59
C PHE A 75 -4.79 4.81 6.81
N ASN A 76 -5.62 3.95 7.40
CA ASN A 76 -6.17 2.84 6.62
C ASN A 76 -7.16 3.35 5.55
N SER A 77 -7.39 2.53 4.52
CA SER A 77 -8.21 2.86 3.34
C SER A 77 -9.66 3.24 3.65
N PHE A 78 -10.18 2.87 4.82
CA PHE A 78 -11.54 3.21 5.22
C PHE A 78 -11.67 4.62 5.83
N PHE A 79 -10.55 5.29 6.18
CA PHE A 79 -10.57 6.59 6.83
C PHE A 79 -11.29 7.65 6.00
N TYR A 80 -10.91 7.79 4.74
CA TYR A 80 -11.46 8.84 3.89
C TYR A 80 -12.96 8.65 3.65
N ASP A 81 -13.39 7.42 3.35
CA ASP A 81 -14.81 7.13 3.17
C ASP A 81 -15.60 7.45 4.44
N LYS A 82 -15.07 7.10 5.61
CA LYS A 82 -15.70 7.42 6.89
C LYS A 82 -15.77 8.93 7.15
N LEU A 83 -14.69 9.67 6.86
CA LEU A 83 -14.66 11.12 6.98
C LEU A 83 -15.66 11.78 6.02
N ARG A 84 -15.71 11.33 4.77
CA ARG A 84 -16.64 11.84 3.75
C ARG A 84 -18.10 11.62 4.15
N THR A 85 -18.43 10.44 4.67
CA THR A 85 -19.82 10.05 4.94
C THR A 85 -20.33 10.46 6.32
N LYS A 86 -19.45 10.61 7.32
CA LYS A 86 -19.81 10.89 8.72
C LYS A 86 -19.16 12.16 9.28
N GLY A 87 -18.41 12.90 8.48
CA GLY A 87 -17.69 14.09 8.91
C GLY A 87 -16.62 13.79 9.97
N TYR A 88 -16.13 14.85 10.61
CA TYR A 88 -15.12 14.75 11.66
C TYR A 88 -15.57 13.85 12.82
N ASP A 89 -16.83 13.91 13.22
CA ASP A 89 -17.36 13.08 14.32
C ASP A 89 -17.21 11.58 14.08
N GLY A 90 -17.28 11.13 12.82
CA GLY A 90 -17.08 9.73 12.45
C GLY A 90 -15.62 9.25 12.57
N VAL A 91 -14.67 10.18 12.59
CA VAL A 91 -13.22 9.87 12.59
C VAL A 91 -12.45 10.44 13.77
N LYS A 92 -13.05 11.27 14.64
CA LYS A 92 -12.36 11.95 15.75
C LYS A 92 -11.60 11.03 16.71
N ARG A 93 -12.01 9.76 16.81
CA ARG A 93 -11.36 8.75 17.66
C ARG A 93 -10.26 7.93 16.95
N TRP A 94 -10.06 8.12 15.65
CA TRP A 94 -9.09 7.32 14.88
C TRP A 94 -7.66 7.66 15.24
N THR A 95 -7.41 8.90 15.66
CA THR A 95 -6.11 9.38 16.12
C THR A 95 -6.04 9.50 17.64
N LYS A 96 -6.94 8.86 18.40
CA LYS A 96 -7.02 9.02 19.87
C LYS A 96 -5.74 8.66 20.62
N ASN A 97 -4.90 7.81 20.03
CA ASN A 97 -3.66 7.28 20.62
C ASN A 97 -2.41 7.76 19.88
N VAL A 98 -2.53 8.76 18.99
CA VAL A 98 -1.41 9.28 18.21
C VAL A 98 -1.59 10.77 17.97
N ASP A 99 -0.58 11.55 18.32
CA ASP A 99 -0.51 12.95 17.89
C ASP A 99 0.01 13.00 16.44
N ILE A 100 -0.92 13.21 15.51
CA ILE A 100 -0.61 13.29 14.08
C ILE A 100 0.09 14.61 13.70
N PHE A 101 0.02 15.65 14.55
CA PHE A 101 0.67 16.93 14.26
C PHE A 101 2.18 16.91 14.57
N ASN A 102 2.66 15.89 15.30
CA ASN A 102 4.09 15.64 15.49
C ASN A 102 4.71 14.79 14.38
N LYS A 103 3.96 14.46 13.33
CA LYS A 103 4.45 13.73 12.15
C LYS A 103 4.86 14.71 11.07
N ASP A 104 5.72 14.26 10.17
CA ASP A 104 6.12 15.02 8.98
C ASP A 104 5.04 14.89 7.90
N LEU A 105 4.56 13.65 7.69
CA LEU A 105 3.63 13.31 6.63
C LEU A 105 2.45 12.51 7.14
N LEU A 106 1.25 12.85 6.67
CA LEU A 106 0.06 12.02 6.77
C LEU A 106 -0.26 11.45 5.39
N LEU A 107 -0.31 10.13 5.29
CA LEU A 107 -0.62 9.41 4.05
C LEU A 107 -2.02 8.81 4.16
N ILE A 108 -2.91 9.18 3.23
CA ILE A 108 -4.30 8.77 3.22
C ILE A 108 -4.61 8.12 1.87
N PRO A 109 -4.60 6.77 1.77
CA PRO A 109 -5.04 6.08 0.57
C PRO A 109 -6.55 6.30 0.38
N ILE A 110 -6.94 6.52 -0.87
CA ILE A 110 -8.31 6.81 -1.29
C ILE A 110 -8.75 5.69 -2.21
N HIS A 111 -9.78 4.96 -1.81
CA HIS A 111 -10.42 3.95 -2.64
C HIS A 111 -11.79 4.46 -3.09
N LEU A 112 -11.90 4.83 -4.36
CA LEU A 112 -13.16 5.28 -4.95
C LEU A 112 -13.51 4.37 -6.12
N GLU A 113 -14.60 3.61 -5.96
CA GLU A 113 -15.11 2.64 -6.94
C GLU A 113 -14.04 1.63 -7.35
N VAL A 114 -13.37 1.88 -8.49
CA VAL A 114 -12.38 1.00 -9.12
C VAL A 114 -10.99 1.65 -9.18
N HIS A 115 -10.75 2.71 -8.40
CA HIS A 115 -9.51 3.48 -8.46
C HIS A 115 -8.91 3.76 -7.09
N TRP A 116 -7.59 3.53 -7.01
CA TRP A 116 -6.75 3.91 -5.89
C TRP A 116 -5.99 5.20 -6.18
N SER A 117 -6.08 6.16 -5.28
CA SER A 117 -5.27 7.37 -5.26
C SER A 117 -4.75 7.66 -3.86
N LEU A 118 -3.95 8.71 -3.70
CA LEU A 118 -3.32 9.06 -2.43
C LEU A 118 -3.43 10.55 -2.16
N ILE A 119 -3.84 10.90 -0.94
CA ILE A 119 -3.61 12.23 -0.38
C ILE A 119 -2.37 12.15 0.52
N SER A 120 -1.44 13.08 0.32
CA SER A 120 -0.34 13.35 1.25
C SER A 120 -0.54 14.71 1.88
N VAL A 121 -0.50 14.78 3.21
CA VAL A 121 -0.44 16.03 3.96
C VAL A 121 0.97 16.20 4.47
N ASP A 122 1.66 17.24 4.01
CA ASP A 122 2.89 17.69 4.62
C ASP A 122 2.55 18.65 5.77
N VAL A 123 2.80 18.18 6.99
CA VAL A 123 2.44 18.92 8.22
C VAL A 123 3.36 20.12 8.40
N ARG A 124 4.64 19.99 8.02
CA ARG A 124 5.65 21.04 8.17
C ARG A 124 5.43 22.17 7.16
N GLU A 125 5.25 21.79 5.90
CA GLU A 125 5.03 22.73 4.79
C GLU A 125 3.57 23.19 4.68
N LYS A 126 2.66 22.58 5.45
CA LYS A 126 1.20 22.86 5.43
C LYS A 126 0.60 22.70 4.03
N THR A 127 1.05 21.68 3.31
CA THR A 127 0.56 21.38 1.95
C THR A 127 -0.23 20.11 1.91
N ILE A 128 -1.23 20.07 1.02
CA ILE A 128 -2.00 18.86 0.73
C ILE A 128 -1.79 18.56 -0.76
N THR A 129 -1.21 17.41 -1.05
CA THR A 129 -0.93 16.95 -2.41
C THR A 129 -1.78 15.72 -2.72
N TYR A 130 -2.44 15.75 -3.87
CA TYR A 130 -3.21 14.62 -4.38
C TYR A 130 -2.43 13.92 -5.49
N PHE A 131 -2.09 12.66 -5.26
CA PHE A 131 -1.39 11.79 -6.20
C PHE A 131 -2.37 10.84 -6.87
N ASP A 132 -2.40 10.90 -8.20
CA ASP A 132 -3.28 10.10 -9.05
C ASP A 132 -2.51 9.67 -10.30
N SER A 133 -2.19 8.38 -10.35
CA SER A 133 -1.45 7.76 -11.45
C SER A 133 -2.27 7.64 -12.74
N GLN A 134 -3.61 7.64 -12.68
CA GLN A 134 -4.44 7.70 -13.90
C GLN A 134 -4.58 9.13 -14.42
N ARG A 135 -4.40 10.13 -13.54
CA ARG A 135 -4.63 11.57 -13.80
C ARG A 135 -6.08 11.85 -14.24
N THR A 136 -7.04 11.11 -13.68
CA THR A 136 -8.44 11.16 -14.11
C THR A 136 -9.16 12.41 -13.60
N LEU A 137 -8.83 12.87 -12.39
CA LEU A 137 -9.67 13.85 -11.69
C LEU A 137 -8.97 15.17 -11.35
N ASN A 138 -7.63 15.24 -11.36
CA ASN A 138 -6.94 16.42 -10.86
C ASN A 138 -5.75 16.89 -11.73
N ARG A 139 -5.91 18.05 -12.38
CA ARG A 139 -4.83 18.75 -13.11
C ARG A 139 -3.68 19.20 -12.21
N ARG A 140 -3.85 19.16 -10.88
CA ARG A 140 -2.84 19.52 -9.88
C ARG A 140 -2.00 18.33 -9.38
N CYS A 141 -2.24 17.12 -9.89
CA CYS A 141 -1.34 15.99 -9.62
C CYS A 141 0.09 16.38 -10.06
N PRO A 142 1.12 16.16 -9.23
CA PRO A 142 2.48 16.57 -9.56
C PRO A 142 2.93 16.03 -10.92
N LYS A 143 3.43 16.91 -11.79
CA LYS A 143 3.77 16.52 -13.17
C LYS A 143 4.97 15.56 -13.24
N ASN A 144 5.81 15.57 -12.20
CA ASN A 144 7.00 14.75 -12.04
C ASN A 144 6.71 13.33 -11.52
N VAL A 145 5.45 12.98 -11.22
CA VAL A 145 5.12 11.58 -10.91
C VAL A 145 4.72 10.81 -12.16
N ALA A 146 5.14 9.54 -12.20
CA ALA A 146 4.81 8.62 -13.27
C ALA A 146 3.29 8.39 -13.38
N ARG A 147 2.83 8.22 -14.62
CA ARG A 147 1.44 7.90 -14.96
C ARG A 147 1.34 6.41 -15.25
N GLN A 148 0.27 5.77 -14.79
CA GLN A 148 -0.05 4.41 -15.21
C GLN A 148 -0.60 4.39 -16.64
N ASN A 149 -0.44 3.27 -17.35
CA ASN A 149 -0.97 3.08 -18.70
C ASN A 149 -1.90 1.86 -18.85
N ASN A 150 -2.31 1.27 -17.72
CA ASN A 150 -3.33 0.23 -17.63
C ASN A 150 -4.35 0.60 -16.54
N ASP A 151 -5.36 -0.25 -16.33
CA ASP A 151 -6.45 -0.07 -15.37
C ASP A 151 -6.17 -0.64 -13.97
N SER A 152 -5.14 -1.50 -13.84
CA SER A 152 -4.92 -2.31 -12.64
C SER A 152 -3.88 -1.79 -11.65
N ASP A 153 -2.92 -0.98 -12.11
CA ASP A 153 -1.72 -0.64 -11.34
C ASP A 153 -1.90 0.51 -10.34
N CYS A 154 -3.06 1.16 -10.30
CA CYS A 154 -3.32 2.32 -9.43
C CYS A 154 -2.94 2.04 -7.95
N GLY A 155 -3.30 0.88 -7.42
CA GLY A 155 -2.94 0.48 -6.05
C GLY A 155 -1.42 0.32 -5.86
N ALA A 156 -0.72 -0.26 -6.84
CA ALA A 156 0.73 -0.45 -6.77
C ALA A 156 1.46 0.90 -6.85
N PHE A 157 1.00 1.83 -7.69
CA PHE A 157 1.50 3.19 -7.73
C PHE A 157 1.31 3.91 -6.40
N VAL A 158 0.14 3.80 -5.76
CA VAL A 158 -0.11 4.36 -4.42
C VAL A 158 0.91 3.85 -3.40
N LEU A 159 1.15 2.54 -3.34
CA LEU A 159 2.13 1.97 -2.42
C LEU A 159 3.56 2.47 -2.67
N GLN A 160 3.94 2.66 -3.94
CA GLN A 160 5.24 3.22 -4.29
C GLN A 160 5.34 4.72 -3.97
N PHE A 161 4.27 5.51 -4.18
CA PHE A 161 4.26 6.90 -3.74
C PHE A 161 4.45 7.00 -2.23
N CYS A 162 3.72 6.21 -1.45
CA CYS A 162 3.85 6.15 0.00
C CYS A 162 5.28 5.78 0.43
N LYS A 163 5.88 4.79 -0.22
CA LYS A 163 7.25 4.37 0.06
C LYS A 163 8.27 5.48 -0.25
N CYS A 164 8.20 6.09 -1.44
CA CYS A 164 9.11 7.17 -1.82
C CYS A 164 8.99 8.36 -0.86
N LEU A 165 7.76 8.79 -0.54
CA LEU A 165 7.51 9.88 0.42
C LEU A 165 8.06 9.57 1.81
N ALA A 166 7.76 8.37 2.33
CA ALA A 166 8.20 7.94 3.65
C ALA A 166 9.73 7.87 3.78
N LEU A 167 10.42 7.42 2.73
CA LEU A 167 11.87 7.28 2.71
C LEU A 167 12.60 8.54 2.20
N GLY A 168 11.88 9.60 1.83
CA GLY A 168 12.48 10.80 1.23
C GLY A 168 13.17 10.53 -0.11
N GLN A 169 12.71 9.51 -0.85
CA GLN A 169 13.27 9.10 -2.13
C GLN A 169 12.53 9.79 -3.29
N PRO A 170 13.23 10.12 -4.40
CA PRO A 170 12.59 10.66 -5.58
C PRO A 170 11.65 9.62 -6.22
N PHE A 171 10.62 10.10 -6.91
CA PHE A 171 9.72 9.26 -7.72
C PHE A 171 10.40 8.87 -9.05
N SER A 172 11.40 7.97 -8.97
CA SER A 172 12.19 7.53 -10.13
C SER A 172 11.61 6.32 -10.87
N PHE A 173 10.55 5.71 -10.34
CA PHE A 173 9.92 4.54 -10.96
C PHE A 173 8.94 4.93 -12.06
N THR A 174 8.72 4.00 -12.99
CA THR A 174 7.79 4.15 -14.10
C THR A 174 6.82 2.96 -14.17
N GLN A 175 5.88 3.04 -15.11
CA GLN A 175 5.00 1.93 -15.44
C GLN A 175 5.75 0.66 -15.88
N GLN A 176 6.93 0.77 -16.49
CA GLN A 176 7.73 -0.40 -16.90
C GLN A 176 8.27 -1.18 -15.70
N ASP A 177 8.37 -0.54 -14.53
CA ASP A 177 8.87 -1.16 -13.30
C ASP A 177 7.78 -1.90 -12.53
N MET A 178 6.49 -1.65 -12.81
CA MET A 178 5.36 -2.20 -12.06
C MET A 178 5.41 -3.73 -11.88
N PRO A 179 5.75 -4.55 -12.90
CA PRO A 179 5.87 -5.99 -12.70
C PRO A 179 6.93 -6.36 -11.65
N LYS A 180 8.06 -5.65 -11.61
CA LYS A 180 9.12 -5.86 -10.60
C LYS A 180 8.68 -5.35 -9.23
N LEU A 181 8.06 -4.17 -9.18
CA LEU A 181 7.61 -3.53 -7.95
C LEU A 181 6.47 -4.29 -7.27
N ARG A 182 5.51 -4.83 -8.02
CA ARG A 182 4.49 -5.75 -7.50
C ARG A 182 5.09 -6.98 -6.82
N ARG A 183 6.10 -7.61 -7.47
CA ARG A 183 6.84 -8.74 -6.87
C ARG A 183 7.63 -8.32 -5.63
N GLN A 184 8.14 -7.09 -5.60
CA GLN A 184 8.82 -6.55 -4.43
C GLN A 184 7.84 -6.34 -3.28
N ILE A 185 6.69 -5.70 -3.52
CA ILE A 185 5.64 -5.49 -2.51
C ILE A 185 5.20 -6.84 -1.93
N TYR A 186 4.98 -7.86 -2.77
CA TYR A 186 4.68 -9.22 -2.31
C TYR A 186 5.74 -9.75 -1.34
N LYS A 187 7.02 -9.64 -1.70
CA LYS A 187 8.12 -10.09 -0.84
C LYS A 187 8.21 -9.30 0.47
N GLU A 188 8.01 -7.99 0.40
CA GLU A 188 8.01 -7.10 1.58
C GLU A 188 6.88 -7.48 2.56
N LEU A 189 5.68 -7.75 2.04
CA LEU A 189 4.55 -8.24 2.83
C LEU A 189 4.83 -9.60 3.45
N CYS A 190 5.26 -10.59 2.65
CA CYS A 190 5.56 -11.94 3.18
C CYS A 190 6.68 -11.96 4.22
N ASN A 191 7.64 -11.05 4.10
CA ASN A 191 8.74 -10.90 5.05
C ASN A 191 8.39 -9.95 6.21
N CYS A 192 7.23 -9.29 6.17
CA CYS A 192 6.82 -8.26 7.11
C CYS A 192 7.88 -7.16 7.28
N LYS A 193 8.52 -6.74 6.19
CA LYS A 193 9.62 -5.78 6.22
C LYS A 193 9.71 -5.00 4.90
N LEU A 194 9.73 -3.68 5.01
CA LEU A 194 9.98 -2.79 3.86
C LEU A 194 11.45 -2.88 3.44
N THR A 195 11.71 -2.91 2.13
CA THR A 195 13.08 -2.80 1.61
C THR A 195 13.44 -1.31 1.55
N VAL A 196 14.49 -0.91 2.26
CA VAL A 196 15.00 0.48 2.29
C VAL A 196 16.11 0.68 1.28
#